data_AF-G4ZVG7-F1
#
_entry.id   AF-G4ZVG7-F1
#
_cell.length_a   1.000
_cell.length_b   1.000
_cell.length_c   1.000
_cell.angle_alpha   90.00
_cell.angle_beta   90.00
_cell.angle_gamma   90.00
#
_symmetry.space_group_name_H-M   'P 1'
#
loop_
_entity.id
_entity.type
_entity.pdbx_description
1 polymer ?
#
loop_
_entity_poly.entity_id
_entity_poly.type
_entity_poly.pdbx_seq_one_letter_code
_entity_poly.pdbx_strand_id
1 'polypeptide(L)'
;MVTLICALVGAEVGAEVGAFHVDIDGSKLVGELKVEIKEKESIACPTRFMDLFLAKKGDAWLPSDDPAARKLAKGEIDEEIEQLLSGDPVDPAKTIQEVLVINRMTRRKRRAPKAVQIHILVRFTLWKLEKAAR
;
A
#
# COMPACT_ATOMS: atom_id res chain seq x y z
N MET A 1 -12.18 -3.79 12.99
CA MET A 1 -12.19 -3.21 11.62
C MET A 1 -11.37 -1.93 11.52
N VAL A 2 -10.48 -1.90 10.54
CA VAL A 2 -9.66 -0.77 10.09
C VAL A 2 -9.87 -0.62 8.58
N THR A 3 -10.12 0.59 8.12
CA THR A 3 -10.17 0.91 6.69
C THR A 3 -8.83 1.46 6.25
N LEU A 4 -8.17 0.78 5.32
CA LEU A 4 -6.90 1.20 4.72
C LEU A 4 -7.16 1.64 3.29
N ILE A 5 -6.55 2.73 2.87
CA ILE A 5 -6.55 3.20 1.48
C ILE A 5 -5.21 2.77 0.87
N CYS A 6 -5.30 1.96 -0.17
CA CYS A 6 -4.20 1.37 -0.89
C CYS A 6 -4.05 2.05 -2.25
N ALA A 7 -2.82 2.18 -2.73
CA ALA A 7 -2.52 2.64 -4.08
C ALA A 7 -1.53 1.69 -4.75
N LEU A 8 -1.80 1.28 -5.99
CA LEU A 8 -0.85 0.47 -6.74
C LEU A 8 0.28 1.36 -7.26
N VAL A 9 1.48 0.80 -7.37
CA VAL A 9 2.67 1.50 -7.89
C VAL A 9 3.17 0.79 -9.15
N GLY A 10 3.27 1.55 -10.25
CA GLY A 10 4.03 1.15 -11.44
C GLY A 10 3.22 1.01 -12.75
N ALA A 11 3.96 1.15 -13.86
CA ALA A 11 3.46 1.40 -15.22
C ALA A 11 2.71 0.26 -15.94
N GLU A 12 2.52 -0.93 -15.35
CA GLU A 12 1.70 -1.99 -15.98
C GLU A 12 0.22 -1.91 -15.63
N VAL A 13 -0.16 -1.03 -14.71
CA VAL A 13 -1.55 -0.67 -14.50
C VAL A 13 -1.90 0.36 -15.58
N GLY A 14 -2.22 -0.10 -16.78
CA GLY A 14 -2.55 0.72 -17.96
C GLY A 14 -3.87 1.51 -17.86
N ALA A 15 -4.32 1.81 -16.65
CA ALA A 15 -5.52 2.56 -16.35
C ALA A 15 -5.21 3.48 -15.14
N GLU A 16 -6.01 4.53 -14.95
CA GLU A 16 -5.91 5.39 -13.76
C GLU A 16 -5.69 4.54 -12.52
N VAL A 17 -4.53 4.72 -11.89
CA VAL A 17 -4.10 3.90 -10.76
C VAL A 17 -4.75 4.47 -9.51
N GLY A 18 -6.09 4.34 -9.47
CA GLY A 18 -6.93 4.89 -8.42
C GLY A 18 -6.55 4.29 -7.07
N ALA A 19 -6.60 5.12 -6.04
CA ALA A 19 -6.54 4.62 -4.68
C ALA A 19 -7.88 3.94 -4.33
N PHE A 20 -7.82 2.77 -3.71
CA PHE A 20 -8.99 1.98 -3.32
C PHE A 20 -8.92 1.68 -1.83
N HIS A 21 -10.07 1.50 -1.18
CA HIS A 21 -10.11 1.16 0.24
C HIS A 21 -10.18 -0.35 0.44
N VAL A 22 -9.63 -0.88 1.53
CA VAL A 22 -9.79 -2.26 1.99
C VAL A 22 -10.17 -2.21 3.46
N ASP A 23 -11.24 -2.92 3.83
CA ASP A 23 -11.65 -3.09 5.22
C ASP A 23 -11.11 -4.41 5.74
N ILE A 24 -10.36 -4.35 6.84
CA ILE A 24 -9.72 -5.53 7.43
C ILE A 24 -9.80 -5.46 8.96
N ASP A 25 -9.83 -6.61 9.63
CA ASP A 25 -9.66 -6.62 11.08
C ASP A 25 -8.21 -6.21 11.44
N GLY A 26 -8.07 -5.42 12.51
CA GLY A 26 -6.74 -5.03 13.01
C GLY A 26 -5.92 -6.21 13.52
N SER A 27 -6.58 -7.30 13.96
CA SER A 27 -5.90 -8.51 14.43
C SER A 27 -5.46 -9.44 13.30
N LYS A 28 -5.93 -9.24 12.07
CA LYS A 28 -5.51 -10.03 10.91
C LYS A 28 -4.07 -9.71 10.52
N LEU A 29 -3.43 -10.67 9.86
CA LEU A 29 -2.06 -10.55 9.37
C LEU A 29 -1.98 -9.65 8.13
N VAL A 30 -0.82 -9.04 7.91
CA VAL A 30 -0.50 -8.33 6.67
C VAL A 30 -0.52 -9.29 5.48
N GLY A 31 -0.20 -10.57 5.67
CA GLY A 31 -0.38 -11.60 4.65
C GLY A 31 -1.84 -11.75 4.19
N GLU A 32 -2.80 -11.64 5.12
CA GLU A 32 -4.24 -11.65 4.78
C GLU A 32 -4.64 -10.36 4.04
N LEU A 33 -4.08 -9.22 4.41
CA LEU A 33 -4.29 -7.96 3.67
C LEU A 33 -3.89 -8.08 2.19
N LYS A 34 -2.81 -8.81 1.87
CA LYS A 34 -2.43 -9.07 0.48
C LYS A 34 -3.51 -9.86 -0.28
N VAL A 35 -4.18 -10.80 0.39
CA VAL A 35 -5.29 -11.58 -0.20
C VAL A 35 -6.50 -10.68 -0.45
N GLU A 36 -6.89 -9.89 0.54
CA GLU A 36 -8.03 -8.96 0.44
C GLU A 36 -7.82 -7.92 -0.67
N ILE A 37 -6.60 -7.35 -0.80
CA ILE A 37 -6.25 -6.45 -1.91
C ILE A 37 -6.40 -7.16 -3.25
N LYS A 38 -5.88 -8.38 -3.35
CA LYS A 38 -5.92 -9.16 -4.58
C LYS A 38 -7.36 -9.43 -5.02
N GLU A 39 -8.22 -9.84 -4.10
CA GLU A 39 -9.62 -10.14 -4.38
C GLU A 39 -10.38 -8.87 -4.77
N LYS A 40 -10.16 -7.76 -4.07
CA LYS A 40 -10.88 -6.51 -4.30
C LYS A 40 -10.57 -5.88 -5.67
N GLU A 41 -9.31 -5.87 -6.06
CA GLU A 41 -8.88 -5.31 -7.35
C GLU A 41 -8.78 -6.36 -8.46
N SER A 42 -9.23 -7.60 -8.20
CA SER A 42 -9.17 -8.73 -9.15
C SER A 42 -7.79 -8.91 -9.78
N ILE A 43 -6.74 -8.74 -8.98
CA ILE A 43 -5.36 -8.80 -9.44
C ILE A 43 -4.97 -10.25 -9.74
N ALA A 44 -4.56 -10.55 -10.97
CA ALA A 44 -4.14 -11.90 -11.35
C ALA A 44 -2.83 -12.35 -10.66
N CYS A 45 -1.98 -11.39 -10.30
CA CYS A 45 -0.67 -11.64 -9.71
C CYS A 45 -0.75 -12.46 -8.41
N PRO A 46 0.10 -13.49 -8.22
CA PRO A 46 0.27 -14.15 -6.93
C PRO A 46 0.70 -13.18 -5.82
N THR A 47 0.13 -13.32 -4.62
CA THR A 47 0.43 -12.45 -3.46
C THR A 47 1.89 -12.51 -3.01
N ARG A 48 2.63 -13.57 -3.36
CA ARG A 48 4.09 -13.68 -3.12
C ARG A 48 4.92 -12.64 -3.87
N PHE A 49 4.38 -12.07 -4.95
CA PHE A 49 5.02 -11.00 -5.72
C PHE A 49 4.51 -9.61 -5.33
N MET A 50 3.59 -9.54 -4.36
CA MET A 50 3.03 -8.29 -3.86
C MET A 50 3.81 -7.87 -2.62
N ASP A 51 4.50 -6.74 -2.70
CA ASP A 51 5.12 -6.07 -1.57
C ASP A 51 4.25 -4.88 -1.15
N LEU A 52 4.06 -4.74 0.17
CA LEU A 52 3.29 -3.67 0.76
C LEU A 52 4.23 -2.72 1.49
N PHE A 53 4.07 -1.42 1.29
CA PHE A 53 4.85 -0.37 1.96
C PHE A 53 3.89 0.58 2.65
N LEU A 54 4.30 1.12 3.81
CA LEU A 54 3.53 2.16 4.47
C LEU A 54 3.73 3.48 3.74
N ALA A 55 2.64 4.13 3.34
CA ALA A 55 2.64 5.48 2.79
C ALA A 55 2.80 6.53 3.91
N LYS A 56 3.85 6.38 4.72
CA LYS A 56 4.13 7.22 5.88
C LYS A 56 5.17 8.27 5.53
N LYS A 57 4.72 9.51 5.38
CA LYS A 57 5.55 10.70 5.15
C LYS A 57 5.96 11.31 6.50
N GLY A 58 7.18 11.01 6.92
CA GLY A 58 7.70 11.44 8.23
C GLY A 58 6.89 10.86 9.38
N ASP A 59 6.00 11.66 9.96
CA ASP A 59 5.19 11.33 11.13
C ASP A 59 3.68 11.21 10.82
N ALA A 60 3.30 11.35 9.54
CA ALA A 60 1.92 11.36 9.07
C ALA A 60 1.72 10.42 7.86
N TRP A 61 0.45 10.15 7.51
CA TRP A 61 0.10 9.48 6.27
C TRP A 61 0.26 10.44 5.09
N LEU A 62 0.56 9.90 3.91
CA LEU A 62 0.58 10.65 2.66
C LEU A 62 -0.84 11.15 2.34
N PRO A 63 -1.08 12.48 2.26
CA PRO A 63 -2.37 13.01 1.85
C PRO A 63 -2.72 12.61 0.41
N SER A 64 -3.98 12.32 0.10
CA SER A 64 -4.37 11.94 -1.26
C SER A 64 -4.28 13.09 -2.27
N ASP A 65 -4.27 14.34 -1.79
CA ASP A 65 -4.11 15.55 -2.61
C ASP A 65 -2.66 16.02 -2.72
N ASP A 66 -1.72 15.34 -2.05
CA ASP A 66 -0.28 15.57 -2.17
C ASP A 66 0.19 15.42 -3.63
N PRO A 67 1.09 16.27 -4.13
CA PRO A 67 1.61 16.16 -5.50
C PRO A 67 2.12 14.75 -5.86
N ALA A 68 2.79 14.06 -4.94
CA ALA A 68 3.29 12.71 -5.15
C ALA A 68 2.14 11.70 -5.31
N ALA A 69 1.07 11.83 -4.51
CA ALA A 69 -0.13 11.01 -4.62
C ALA A 69 -0.90 11.25 -5.93
N ARG A 70 -0.97 12.50 -6.39
CA ARG A 70 -1.61 12.85 -7.68
C ARG A 70 -0.85 12.31 -8.88
N LYS A 71 0.48 12.32 -8.83
CA LYS A 71 1.34 11.69 -9.84
C LYS A 71 1.16 10.17 -9.83
N LEU A 72 1.13 9.57 -8.65
CA LEU A 72 0.88 8.14 -8.48
C LEU A 72 -0.44 7.71 -9.12
N ALA A 73 -1.52 8.48 -8.92
CA ALA A 73 -2.82 8.21 -9.54
C ALA A 73 -2.79 8.21 -11.09
N LYS A 74 -1.81 8.91 -11.69
CA LYS A 74 -1.57 8.93 -13.14
C LYS A 74 -0.59 7.84 -13.61
N GLY A 75 -0.15 6.96 -12.70
CA GLY A 75 0.84 5.94 -12.97
C GLY A 75 2.29 6.43 -12.98
N GLU A 76 2.53 7.70 -12.60
CA GLU A 76 3.88 8.26 -12.47
C GLU A 76 4.43 8.01 -11.07
N ILE A 77 5.70 7.62 -10.97
CA ILE A 77 6.36 7.45 -9.66
C ILE A 77 7.19 8.70 -9.37
N ASP A 78 6.77 9.45 -8.35
CA ASP A 78 7.51 10.60 -7.83
C ASP A 78 8.69 10.16 -6.96
N GLU A 79 9.73 10.99 -6.85
CA GLU A 79 10.92 10.70 -6.02
C GLU A 79 10.54 10.39 -4.56
N GLU A 80 9.52 11.06 -4.03
CA GLU A 80 9.03 10.77 -2.68
C GLU A 80 8.41 9.37 -2.57
N ILE A 81 7.68 8.93 -3.60
CA ILE A 81 7.14 7.57 -3.63
C ILE A 81 8.29 6.56 -3.74
N GLU A 82 9.31 6.83 -4.57
CA GLU A 82 10.51 5.98 -4.64
C GLU A 82 11.21 5.87 -3.28
N GLN A 83 11.35 6.96 -2.53
CA GLN A 83 11.92 6.94 -1.18
C GLN A 83 11.09 6.06 -0.23
N LEU A 84 9.76 6.13 -0.27
CA LEU A 84 8.90 5.27 0.53
C LEU A 84 9.04 3.78 0.16
N LEU A 85 9.28 3.51 -1.12
CA LEU A 85 9.49 2.15 -1.67
C LEU A 85 10.91 1.61 -1.48
N SER A 86 11.86 2.47 -1.09
CA SER A 86 13.24 2.09 -0.78
C SER A 86 13.40 1.47 0.61
N GLY A 87 12.41 1.63 1.49
CA GLY A 87 12.36 0.99 2.79
C GLY A 87 12.02 -0.50 2.72
N ASP A 88 12.03 -1.18 3.86
CA ASP A 88 11.63 -2.58 3.94
C ASP A 88 10.11 -2.73 3.74
N PRO A 89 9.66 -3.74 2.97
CA PRO A 89 8.26 -4.11 2.91
C PRO A 89 7.71 -4.43 4.30
N VAL A 90 6.41 -4.20 4.49
CA VAL A 90 5.73 -4.57 5.72
C VAL A 90 5.75 -6.11 5.85
N ASP A 91 6.28 -6.57 6.99
CA ASP A 91 6.38 -7.98 7.34
C ASP A 91 4.99 -8.66 7.28
N PRO A 92 4.79 -9.66 6.40
CA PRO A 92 3.50 -10.35 6.25
C PRO A 92 3.07 -11.11 7.51
N ALA A 93 3.98 -11.44 8.42
CA ALA A 93 3.70 -12.14 9.67
C ALA A 93 3.21 -11.23 10.81
N LYS A 94 3.26 -9.90 10.63
CA LYS A 94 2.72 -8.96 11.61
C LYS A 94 1.24 -8.75 11.41
N THR A 95 0.53 -8.50 12.51
CA THR A 95 -0.86 -8.03 12.45
C THR A 95 -0.92 -6.57 11.99
N ILE A 96 -2.05 -6.16 11.41
CA ILE A 96 -2.28 -4.75 11.04
C ILE A 96 -2.13 -3.83 12.25
N GLN A 97 -2.62 -4.24 13.42
CA GLN A 97 -2.51 -3.48 14.65
C GLN A 97 -1.05 -3.30 15.10
N GLU A 98 -0.22 -4.35 15.05
CA GLU A 98 1.20 -4.25 15.39
C GLU A 98 1.93 -3.29 14.45
N VAL A 99 1.66 -3.38 13.14
CA VAL A 99 2.22 -2.47 12.14
C VAL A 99 1.88 -1.02 12.48
N LEU A 100 0.61 -0.72 12.79
CA LEU A 100 0.18 0.63 13.18
C LEU A 100 0.83 1.09 14.49
N VAL A 101 0.99 0.21 15.49
CA VAL A 101 1.62 0.52 16.78
C VAL A 101 3.11 0.85 16.61
N ILE A 102 3.87 -0.03 15.94
CA ILE A 102 5.30 0.14 15.69
C ILE A 102 5.56 1.46 14.94
N ASN A 103 4.71 1.78 13.97
CA ASN A 103 4.84 2.98 13.17
C ASN A 103 4.24 4.25 13.79
N ARG A 104 3.68 4.16 15.01
CA ARG A 104 3.01 5.26 15.73
C ARG A 104 1.77 5.82 15.00
N MET A 105 1.17 5.03 14.11
CA MET A 105 -0.01 5.39 13.32
C MET A 105 -1.30 4.94 14.03
N THR A 106 -1.46 5.34 15.29
CA THR A 106 -2.56 4.90 16.17
C THR A 106 -3.48 6.04 16.55
N ARG A 107 -4.69 5.71 17.04
CA ARG A 107 -5.65 6.71 17.57
C ARG A 107 -5.06 7.53 18.71
N ARG A 108 -4.27 6.91 19.59
CA ARG A 108 -3.58 7.59 20.70
C ARG A 108 -2.63 8.69 20.23
N LYS A 109 -2.02 8.52 19.06
CA LYS A 109 -1.17 9.53 18.43
C LYS A 109 -1.93 10.47 17.49
N ARG A 110 -3.27 10.35 17.41
CA ARG A 110 -4.15 11.05 16.46
C ARG A 110 -3.81 10.79 14.97
N ARG A 111 -3.11 9.69 14.70
CA ARG A 111 -2.55 9.29 13.39
C ARG A 111 -3.11 7.94 12.90
N ALA A 112 -4.22 7.49 13.47
CA ALA A 112 -4.93 6.33 12.90
C ALA A 112 -5.32 6.60 11.45
N PRO A 113 -5.41 5.55 10.61
CA PRO A 113 -5.94 5.66 9.24
C PRO A 113 -7.25 6.45 9.16
N LYS A 114 -7.37 7.33 8.15
CA LYS A 114 -8.53 8.18 7.89
C LYS A 114 -8.75 8.33 6.38
N ALA A 115 -9.94 8.78 5.98
CA ALA A 115 -10.21 9.15 4.59
C ALA A 115 -9.26 10.26 4.10
N VAL A 116 -9.14 10.39 2.77
CA VAL A 116 -8.34 11.44 2.09
C VAL A 116 -6.81 11.28 2.35
N GLN A 117 -6.37 10.05 2.60
CA GLN A 117 -4.98 9.69 2.86
C GLN A 117 -4.67 8.37 2.17
N ILE A 118 -3.44 8.17 1.72
CA ILE A 118 -2.92 6.87 1.29
C ILE A 118 -2.21 6.24 2.49
N HIS A 119 -2.47 4.97 2.73
CA HIS A 119 -1.92 4.22 3.87
C HIS A 119 -0.93 3.15 3.43
N ILE A 120 -1.24 2.48 2.31
CA ILE A 120 -0.44 1.37 1.78
C ILE A 120 -0.11 1.64 0.31
N LEU A 121 1.16 1.48 -0.03
CA LEU A 121 1.62 1.38 -1.42
C LEU A 121 1.78 -0.10 -1.76
N VAL A 122 1.23 -0.52 -2.89
CA VAL A 122 1.26 -1.90 -3.36
C VAL A 122 2.18 -1.97 -4.57
N ARG A 123 3.32 -2.65 -4.43
CA ARG A 123 4.28 -2.85 -5.51
C ARG A 123 4.30 -4.32 -5.92
N PHE A 124 4.33 -4.58 -7.21
CA PHE A 124 4.54 -5.93 -7.73
C PHE A 124 6.01 -6.13 -8.10
N THR A 125 6.72 -6.93 -7.30
CA THR A 125 8.14 -7.23 -7.49
C THR A 125 8.28 -8.58 -8.21
N LEU A 126 9.22 -8.71 -9.14
CA LEU A 126 9.55 -9.93 -9.91
C LEU A 126 8.48 -10.47 -10.88
N TRP A 127 7.20 -10.09 -10.79
CA TRP A 127 6.16 -10.51 -11.75
C TRP A 127 6.50 -10.16 -13.21
N LYS A 128 7.19 -9.03 -13.41
CA LYS A 128 7.69 -8.59 -14.73
C LYS A 128 8.69 -9.58 -15.34
N LEU A 129 9.55 -10.18 -14.50
CA LEU A 129 10.56 -11.13 -14.96
C LEU A 129 9.92 -12.48 -15.35
N GLU A 130 8.90 -12.93 -14.62
CA GLU A 130 8.16 -14.15 -14.99
C GLU A 130 7.32 -13.98 -16.26
N LYS A 131 6.70 -12.81 -16.47
CA LYS A 131 5.96 -12.53 -17.71
C LYS A 131 6.87 -12.39 -18.93
N ALA A 132 8.05 -11.76 -18.78
CA ALA A 132 9.00 -11.59 -19.89
C ALA A 132 9.72 -12.91 -20.27
N ALA A 133 9.71 -13.91 -19.38
CA ALA A 133 10.31 -15.23 -19.60
C ALA A 133 9.34 -16.27 -20.20
N ARG A 134 8.10 -15.88 -20.50
CA ARG A 134 7.08 -16.72 -21.15
C ARG A 134 6.72 -16.15 -22.51
#